data_AF-A0AAJ1QTF4-F1
#
_entry.id   AF-A0AAJ1QTF4-F1
#
_cell.length_a   1.000
_cell.length_b   1.000
_cell.length_c   1.000
_cell.angle_alpha   90.00
_cell.angle_beta   90.00
_cell.angle_gamma   90.00
#
_symmetry.space_group_name_H-M   'P 1'
#
loop_
_entity.id
_entity.type
_entity.pdbx_description
1 polymer ?
#
loop_
_entity_poly.entity_id
_entity_poly.type
_entity_poly.pdbx_seq_one_letter_code
_entity_poly.pdbx_strand_id
1 'polypeptide(L)'
;MNQEEKIKELEYELFLLKHAFFKLQASMAPNLKSRYYELLSHGFTEQEVSELDRFFMWVYGTKNYPTKEEMRKKMADIKNMEMEELHIASVKKILLAYQADGVFPVIDFILEDFQNVDVNTEK
;
A
#
# COMPACT_ATOMS: atom_id res chain seq x y z
N MET A 1 2.77 36.04 -3.01
CA MET A 1 2.41 34.67 -3.39
C MET A 1 1.01 34.40 -2.85
N ASN A 2 0.08 34.04 -3.73
CA ASN A 2 -1.28 33.68 -3.30
C ASN A 2 -1.30 32.23 -2.75
N GLN A 3 -2.41 31.82 -2.15
CA GLN A 3 -2.54 30.49 -1.54
C GLN A 3 -2.34 29.35 -2.55
N GLU A 4 -2.82 29.51 -3.78
CA GLU A 4 -2.70 28.50 -4.84
C GLU A 4 -1.25 28.32 -5.30
N GLU A 5 -0.50 29.40 -5.44
CA GLU A 5 0.93 29.37 -5.77
C GLU A 5 1.73 28.65 -4.68
N LYS A 6 1.42 28.91 -3.40
CA LYS A 6 2.07 28.23 -2.28
C LYS A 6 1.76 26.73 -2.25
N ILE A 7 0.53 26.33 -2.59
CA ILE A 7 0.14 24.92 -2.68
C ILE A 7 0.93 24.23 -3.80
N LYS A 8 1.01 24.84 -4.99
CA LYS A 8 1.77 24.29 -6.12
C LYS A 8 3.26 24.12 -5.80
N GLU A 9 3.85 25.07 -5.08
CA GLU A 9 5.24 24.97 -4.63
C GLU A 9 5.45 23.77 -3.70
N LEU A 10 4.56 23.59 -2.71
CA LEU A 10 4.61 22.45 -1.79
C LEU A 10 4.38 21.11 -2.51
N GLU A 11 3.47 21.05 -3.47
CA GLU A 11 3.23 19.86 -4.30
C GLU A 11 4.48 19.48 -5.11
N TYR A 12 5.19 20.48 -5.65
CA TYR A 12 6.44 20.28 -6.36
C TYR A 12 7.57 19.79 -5.44
N GLU A 13 7.73 20.40 -4.26
CA GLU A 13 8.71 19.94 -3.26
C GLU A 13 8.43 18.49 -2.82
N LEU A 14 7.16 18.17 -2.56
CA LEU A 14 6.75 16.80 -2.21
C LEU A 14 7.05 15.81 -3.34
N PHE A 15 6.82 16.20 -4.59
CA PHE A 15 7.19 15.39 -5.75
C PHE A 15 8.70 15.10 -5.79
N LEU A 16 9.54 16.12 -5.59
CA LEU A 16 10.99 15.96 -5.56
C LEU A 16 11.44 15.02 -4.44
N LEU A 17 10.85 15.13 -3.25
CA LEU A 17 11.13 14.25 -2.12
C LEU A 17 10.76 12.78 -2.42
N LYS A 18 9.56 12.54 -2.96
CA LYS A 18 9.13 11.20 -3.37
C LYS A 18 10.08 10.60 -4.40
N HIS A 19 10.45 11.37 -5.42
CA HIS A 19 11.39 10.94 -6.45
C HIS A 19 12.78 10.62 -5.87
N ALA A 20 13.32 11.47 -5.00
CA ALA A 20 14.60 11.23 -4.33
C ALA A 20 14.56 9.94 -3.49
N PHE A 21 13.48 9.72 -2.75
CA PHE A 21 13.29 8.51 -1.95
C PHE A 21 13.25 7.24 -2.83
N PHE A 22 12.49 7.24 -3.92
CA PHE A 22 12.44 6.11 -4.84
C PHE A 22 13.80 5.83 -5.49
N LYS A 23 14.55 6.87 -5.86
CA LYS A 23 15.91 6.73 -6.41
C LYS A 23 16.89 6.14 -5.38
N LEU A 24 16.78 6.53 -4.11
CA LEU A 24 17.60 5.99 -3.03
C LEU A 24 17.28 4.51 -2.78
N GLN A 25 16.00 4.13 -2.74
CA GLN A 25 15.60 2.73 -2.60
C GLN A 25 16.18 1.89 -3.76
N ALA A 26 16.01 2.34 -5.01
CA ALA A 26 16.49 1.61 -6.18
C ALA A 26 18.01 1.44 -6.22
N SER A 27 18.76 2.43 -5.73
CA SER A 27 20.24 2.42 -5.79
C SER A 27 20.92 1.80 -4.57
N MET A 28 20.35 1.95 -3.38
CA MET A 28 21.01 1.58 -2.13
C MET A 28 20.39 0.36 -1.47
N ALA A 29 19.09 0.11 -1.69
CA ALA A 29 18.37 -0.98 -1.05
C ALA A 29 17.24 -1.50 -1.95
N PRO A 30 17.56 -2.05 -3.15
CA PRO A 30 16.55 -2.46 -4.13
C PRO A 30 15.61 -3.57 -3.62
N ASN A 31 16.07 -4.31 -2.60
CA ASN A 31 15.31 -5.38 -1.96
C ASN A 31 14.62 -4.93 -0.66
N LEU A 32 14.69 -3.64 -0.30
CA LEU A 32 13.98 -3.11 0.86
C LEU A 32 12.48 -3.20 0.60
N LYS A 33 11.83 -4.10 1.33
CA LYS A 33 10.37 -4.16 1.45
C LYS A 33 10.01 -3.40 2.71
N SER A 34 9.32 -2.28 2.55
CA SER A 34 8.80 -1.49 3.66
C SER A 34 7.36 -1.12 3.39
N ARG A 35 6.51 -1.23 4.41
CA ARG A 35 5.10 -0.83 4.32
C ARG A 35 4.95 0.58 3.78
N TYR A 36 5.72 1.53 4.32
CA TYR A 36 5.62 2.94 3.91
C TYR A 36 6.09 3.17 2.48
N TYR A 37 7.12 2.45 2.02
CA TYR A 37 7.55 2.53 0.62
C TYR A 37 6.43 2.03 -0.31
N GLU A 38 5.85 0.87 0.00
CA GLU A 38 4.86 0.24 -0.88
C GLU A 38 3.53 1.00 -0.89
N LEU A 39 3.08 1.50 0.26
CA LEU A 39 1.90 2.34 0.35
C LEU A 39 2.10 3.67 -0.38
N LEU A 40 3.28 4.29 -0.25
CA LEU A 40 3.61 5.54 -0.95
C LEU A 40 3.70 5.34 -2.47
N SER A 41 4.28 4.23 -2.93
CA SER A 41 4.38 3.91 -4.37
C SER A 41 3.01 3.67 -5.01
N HIS A 42 2.05 3.17 -4.22
CA HIS A 42 0.65 3.02 -4.62
C HIS A 42 -0.22 4.24 -4.29
N GLY A 43 0.39 5.37 -3.91
CA GLY A 43 -0.30 6.63 -3.70
C GLY A 43 -1.30 6.63 -2.54
N PHE A 44 -1.07 5.83 -1.50
CA PHE A 44 -1.91 5.88 -0.30
C PHE A 44 -1.71 7.18 0.48
N THR A 45 -2.80 7.79 0.94
CA THR A 45 -2.77 8.89 1.90
C THR A 45 -2.63 8.37 3.34
N GLU A 46 -2.19 9.22 4.27
CA GLU A 46 -2.09 8.83 5.69
C GLU A 46 -3.43 8.36 6.28
N GLN A 47 -4.53 8.98 5.85
CA GLN A 47 -5.88 8.58 6.24
C GLN A 47 -6.22 7.18 5.72
N GLU A 48 -5.93 6.90 4.46
CA GLU A 48 -6.14 5.57 3.85
C GLU A 48 -5.30 4.49 4.54
N VAL A 49 -4.04 4.80 4.87
CA VAL A 49 -3.18 3.89 5.65
C VAL A 49 -3.79 3.62 7.02
N SER A 50 -4.30 4.65 7.69
CA SER A 50 -4.96 4.50 9.00
C SER A 50 -6.25 3.68 8.93
N GLU A 51 -7.00 3.78 7.83
CA GLU A 51 -8.17 2.94 7.58
C GLU A 51 -7.81 1.48 7.33
N LEU A 52 -6.74 1.25 6.58
CA LEU A 52 -6.22 -0.08 6.31
C LEU A 52 -5.67 -0.75 7.59
N ASP A 53 -4.92 -0.01 8.41
CA ASP A 53 -4.43 -0.47 9.71
C ASP A 53 -5.59 -0.83 10.66
N ARG A 54 -6.64 0.01 10.72
CA ARG A 54 -7.86 -0.29 11.49
C ARG A 54 -8.56 -1.55 11.00
N PHE A 55 -8.62 -1.76 9.68
CA PHE A 55 -9.18 -2.97 9.11
C PHE A 55 -8.39 -4.21 9.55
N PHE A 56 -7.06 -4.18 9.50
CA PHE A 56 -6.24 -5.32 9.96
C PHE A 56 -6.38 -5.57 11.47
N MET A 57 -6.52 -4.53 12.29
CA MET A 57 -6.85 -4.69 13.72
C MET A 57 -8.20 -5.38 13.91
N TRP A 58 -9.21 -5.01 13.11
CA TRP A 58 -10.52 -5.66 13.17
C TRP A 58 -10.44 -7.14 12.77
N VAL A 59 -9.75 -7.47 11.67
CA VAL A 59 -9.51 -8.86 11.24
C VAL A 59 -8.78 -9.65 12.34
N TYR A 60 -7.81 -9.03 13.01
CA TYR A 60 -7.11 -9.65 14.14
C TYR A 60 -8.03 -9.97 15.32
N GLY A 61 -8.96 -9.07 15.65
CA GLY A 61 -9.90 -9.26 16.75
C GLY A 61 -11.00 -10.28 16.43
N THR A 62 -11.51 -10.30 15.19
CA THR A 62 -12.64 -11.16 14.80
C THR A 62 -12.21 -12.52 14.25
N LYS A 63 -10.95 -12.66 13.82
CA LYS A 63 -10.44 -13.82 13.08
C LYS A 63 -11.23 -14.10 11.79
N ASN A 64 -11.92 -13.09 11.26
CA ASN A 64 -12.61 -13.18 9.99
C ASN A 64 -11.65 -12.74 8.87
N TYR A 65 -10.95 -13.71 8.29
CA TYR A 65 -9.94 -13.47 7.26
C TYR A 65 -10.61 -13.24 5.90
N PRO A 66 -10.39 -12.08 5.25
CA PRO A 66 -10.94 -11.82 3.93
C PRO A 66 -10.30 -12.74 2.89
N THR A 67 -11.10 -13.16 1.91
CA THR A 67 -10.60 -13.69 0.64
C THR A 67 -9.82 -12.61 -0.12
N LYS A 68 -9.03 -13.01 -1.12
CA LYS A 68 -8.23 -12.09 -1.94
C LYS A 68 -9.08 -11.05 -2.66
N GLU A 69 -10.28 -11.41 -3.10
CA GLU A 69 -11.21 -10.50 -3.77
C GLU A 69 -11.86 -9.53 -2.77
N GLU A 70 -12.20 -10.00 -1.57
CA GLU A 70 -12.69 -9.12 -0.50
C GLU A 70 -11.61 -8.15 -0.03
N MET A 71 -10.35 -8.61 0.06
CA MET A 71 -9.21 -7.76 0.38
C MET A 71 -8.97 -6.70 -0.70
N ARG A 72 -9.01 -7.10 -1.98
CA ARG A 72 -8.90 -6.18 -3.11
C ARG A 72 -10.02 -5.15 -3.10
N LYS A 73 -11.27 -5.58 -2.93
CA LYS A 73 -12.42 -4.69 -2.80
C LYS A 73 -12.23 -3.73 -1.63
N LYS A 74 -11.83 -4.23 -0.45
CA LYS A 74 -11.63 -3.40 0.72
C LYS A 74 -10.55 -2.32 0.51
N MET A 75 -9.45 -2.66 -0.16
CA MET A 75 -8.42 -1.67 -0.51
C MET A 75 -8.92 -0.66 -1.54
N ALA A 76 -9.68 -1.08 -2.55
CA ALA A 76 -10.28 -0.19 -3.54
C ALA A 76 -11.28 0.79 -2.90
N ASP A 77 -12.13 0.29 -1.99
CA ASP A 77 -13.07 1.10 -1.20
C ASP A 77 -12.34 2.16 -0.37
N ILE A 78 -11.24 1.78 0.31
CA ILE A 78 -10.41 2.72 1.08
C ILE A 78 -9.81 3.79 0.18
N LYS A 79 -9.32 3.41 -1.01
CA LYS A 79 -8.74 4.34 -1.99
C LYS A 79 -9.79 5.14 -2.76
N ASN A 80 -11.08 4.92 -2.52
CA ASN A 80 -12.18 5.53 -3.26
C ASN A 80 -11.99 5.39 -4.79
N MET A 81 -11.68 4.17 -5.23
CA MET A 81 -11.48 3.83 -6.64
C MET A 81 -12.26 2.57 -7.03
N GLU A 82 -12.50 2.38 -8.32
CA GLU A 82 -13.13 1.16 -8.82
C GLU A 82 -12.20 -0.05 -8.61
N MET A 83 -12.77 -1.19 -8.27
CA MET A 83 -12.01 -2.41 -7.94
C MET A 83 -11.14 -2.88 -9.11
N GLU A 84 -11.63 -2.70 -10.33
CA GLU A 84 -10.97 -3.04 -11.59
C GLU A 84 -9.66 -2.27 -11.78
N GLU A 85 -9.56 -1.05 -11.24
CA GLU A 85 -8.37 -0.21 -11.34
C GLU A 85 -7.24 -0.66 -10.40
N LEU A 86 -7.58 -1.38 -9.31
CA LEU A 86 -6.58 -1.90 -8.36
C LEU A 86 -6.21 -3.34 -8.71
N HIS A 87 -5.03 -3.58 -9.27
CA HIS A 87 -4.60 -4.94 -9.60
C HIS A 87 -4.37 -5.81 -8.36
N ILE A 88 -4.74 -7.09 -8.44
CA ILE A 88 -4.56 -8.05 -7.33
C ILE A 88 -3.08 -8.27 -6.97
N ALA A 89 -2.17 -8.08 -7.94
CA ALA A 89 -0.73 -8.12 -7.71
C ALA A 89 -0.27 -6.98 -6.81
N SER A 90 -0.80 -5.76 -7.02
CA SER A 90 -0.56 -4.59 -6.17
C SER A 90 -1.01 -4.84 -4.74
N VAL A 91 -2.21 -5.43 -4.55
CA VAL A 91 -2.72 -5.84 -3.22
C VAL A 91 -1.74 -6.79 -2.53
N LYS A 92 -1.25 -7.81 -3.25
CA LYS A 92 -0.26 -8.76 -2.69
C LYS A 92 1.04 -8.07 -2.31
N LYS A 93 1.55 -7.14 -3.12
CA LYS A 93 2.78 -6.38 -2.82
C LYS A 93 2.64 -5.59 -1.52
N ILE A 94 1.51 -4.89 -1.34
CA ILE A 94 1.21 -4.15 -0.12
C ILE A 94 1.18 -5.11 1.08
N LEU A 95 0.47 -6.23 1.00
CA LEU A 95 0.42 -7.23 2.08
C LEU A 95 1.81 -7.78 2.43
N LEU A 96 2.66 -8.06 1.43
CA LEU A 96 4.04 -8.50 1.66
C LEU A 96 4.90 -7.40 2.34
N ALA A 97 4.61 -6.13 2.08
CA ALA A 97 5.29 -5.02 2.74
C ALA A 97 4.86 -4.89 4.21
N TYR A 98 3.57 -5.11 4.52
CA TYR A 98 3.08 -5.24 5.89
C TYR A 98 3.74 -6.42 6.63
N GLN A 99 3.85 -7.57 5.97
CA GLN A 99 4.54 -8.75 6.51
C GLN A 99 6.02 -8.45 6.80
N ALA A 100 6.71 -7.76 5.89
CA ALA A 100 8.13 -7.42 6.03
C ALA A 100 8.41 -6.49 7.23
N ASP A 101 7.51 -5.55 7.50
CA ASP A 101 7.60 -4.66 8.67
C ASP A 101 7.24 -5.37 9.99
N GLY A 102 6.77 -6.63 9.94
CA GLY A 102 6.42 -7.43 11.12
C GLY A 102 5.20 -6.90 11.87
N VAL A 103 4.34 -6.14 11.19
CA VAL A 103 3.12 -5.55 11.75
C VAL A 103 1.91 -6.41 11.44
N PHE A 104 0.99 -6.54 12.40
CA PHE A 104 -0.26 -7.30 12.30
C PHE A 104 -0.07 -8.79 11.92
N PRO A 105 -0.04 -9.72 12.90
CA PRO A 105 0.12 -11.15 12.64
C PRO A 105 -0.96 -11.79 11.75
N VAL A 106 -2.09 -11.10 11.52
CA VAL A 106 -3.13 -11.58 10.60
C VAL A 106 -2.70 -11.58 9.14
N ILE A 107 -1.69 -10.79 8.78
CA ILE A 107 -1.26 -10.65 7.39
C ILE A 107 -0.77 -11.99 6.83
N ASP A 108 -0.10 -12.81 7.65
CA ASP A 108 0.35 -14.14 7.24
C ASP A 108 -0.81 -15.04 6.80
N PHE A 109 -1.92 -15.01 7.54
CA PHE A 109 -3.13 -15.78 7.22
C PHE A 109 -3.85 -15.23 5.99
N ILE A 110 -3.91 -13.90 5.83
CA ILE A 110 -4.51 -13.28 4.63
C ILE A 110 -3.71 -13.70 3.38
N LEU A 111 -2.38 -13.70 3.47
CA LEU A 111 -1.49 -14.05 2.36
C LEU A 111 -1.62 -15.51 1.90
N GLU A 112 -2.22 -16.42 2.68
CA GLU A 112 -2.48 -17.80 2.25
C GLU A 112 -3.38 -17.84 1.00
N ASP A 113 -4.37 -16.96 0.89
CA ASP A 113 -5.25 -16.89 -0.29
C ASP A 113 -4.58 -16.22 -1.51
N PHE A 114 -3.39 -15.65 -1.33
CA PHE A 114 -2.61 -14.96 -2.36
C PHE A 114 -1.45 -15.81 -2.93
N GLN A 115 -1.28 -17.07 -2.50
CA GLN A 115 -0.13 -17.90 -2.88
C GLN A 115 0.08 -17.99 -4.41
N ASN A 116 -1.01 -18.11 -5.18
CA ASN A 116 -0.96 -18.27 -6.63
C ASN A 116 -0.87 -16.95 -7.44
N VAL A 117 -0.82 -15.79 -6.77
CA VAL A 117 -0.73 -14.50 -7.45
C VAL A 117 0.74 -14.15 -7.71
N ASP A 118 1.13 -14.00 -8.97
CA ASP A 118 2.48 -13.52 -9.34
C ASP A 118 2.54 -11.98 -9.25
N VAL A 119 3.52 -11.47 -8.49
CA VAL A 119 3.74 -10.04 -8.28
C VAL A 119 4.55 -9.37 -9.40
N ASN A 120 5.12 -10.16 -10.32
CA ASN A 120 5.95 -9.67 -11.42
C ASN A 120 5.18 -9.48 -12.73
N THR A 121 3.86 -9.67 -12.73
CA THR A 121 3.01 -9.57 -13.93
C THR A 121 2.65 -8.15 -14.35
N GLU A 122 3.07 -7.13 -13.59
CA GLU A 122 2.95 -5.72 -13.98
C GLU A 122 4.13 -5.34 -14.89
N LYS A 123 3.89 -5.38 -16.20
CA LYS A 123 4.63 -4.60 -17.21
C LYS A 123 3.67 -3.65 -17.92
#